data_AF-A0A533RYV4-F1
#
_entry.id   AF-A0A533RYV4-F1
#
_cell.length_a   1.000
_cell.length_b   1.000
_cell.length_c   1.000
_cell.angle_alpha   90.00
_cell.angle_beta   90.00
_cell.angle_gamma   90.00
#
_symmetry.space_group_name_H-M   'P 1'
#
loop_
_entity.id
_entity.type
_entity.pdbx_description
1 polymer ?
#
loop_
_entity_poly.entity_id
_entity_poly.type
_entity_poly.pdbx_seq_one_letter_code
_entity_poly.pdbx_strand_id
1 'polypeptide(L)' 'MRLDKFLKVARIIKRRTLAKEVCDGSRVTVNGRTAKAGLEVKAGDVLELDFG' A
#
# COMPACT_ATOMS: atom_id res chain seq x y z
N MET A 1 0.96 5.00 -10.08
CA MET A 1 0.02 3.84 -9.91
C MET A 1 -0.54 3.86 -8.49
N ARG A 2 -1.82 3.56 -8.25
CA ARG A 2 -2.37 3.54 -6.88
C ARG A 2 -1.71 2.49 -5.98
N LEU A 3 -1.55 2.81 -4.69
CA LEU A 3 -0.95 1.95 -3.66
C LEU A 3 -1.64 0.59 -3.55
N ASP A 4 -2.97 0.56 -3.45
CA ASP A 4 -3.75 -0.69 -3.38
C ASP A 4 -3.53 -1.59 -4.61
N LYS A 5 -3.43 -0.97 -5.79
CA LYS A 5 -3.15 -1.66 -7.05
C LYS A 5 -1.72 -2.16 -7.09
N PHE A 6 -0.76 -1.38 -6.62
CA PHE A 6 0.65 -1.76 -6.53
C PHE A 6 0.82 -3.00 -5.65
N LEU A 7 0.26 -2.99 -4.43
CA LEU A 7 0.34 -4.11 -3.49
C LEU A 7 -0.25 -5.41 -4.05
N LYS A 8 -1.33 -5.32 -4.84
CA LYS A 8 -1.91 -6.48 -5.54
C LYS A 8 -1.01 -6.98 -6.67
N VAL A 9 -0.48 -6.08 -7.50
CA VAL A 9 0.30 -6.45 -8.68
C VAL A 9 1.67 -7.00 -8.29
N ALA A 10 2.30 -6.42 -7.27
CA ALA A 10 3.54 -6.89 -6.65
C ALA A 10 3.36 -8.20 -5.86
N ARG A 11 2.12 -8.72 -5.76
CA ARG A 11 1.75 -9.95 -5.03
C ARG A 11 2.08 -9.92 -3.54
N ILE A 12 2.28 -8.75 -2.95
CA ILE A 12 2.40 -8.58 -1.50
C ILE A 12 1.07 -8.93 -0.83
N ILE A 13 -0.05 -8.48 -1.40
CA ILE A 13 -1.39 -8.82 -0.92
C ILE A 13 -2.18 -9.52 -2.04
N LYS A 14 -2.73 -10.69 -1.73
CA LYS A 14 -3.41 -11.55 -2.71
C LYS A 14 -4.65 -10.92 -3.34
N ARG A 15 -5.42 -10.13 -2.58
CA ARG A 15 -6.70 -9.53 -3.00
C ARG A 15 -6.61 -8.02 -2.93
N ARG A 16 -7.11 -7.33 -3.97
CA ARG A 16 -7.11 -5.86 -4.02
C ARG A 16 -8.01 -5.23 -2.95
N THR A 17 -9.11 -5.89 -2.59
CA THR A 17 -10.00 -5.45 -1.50
C THR A 17 -9.28 -5.45 -0.16
N LEU A 18 -8.51 -6.51 0.13
CA LEU A 18 -7.68 -6.57 1.33
C LEU A 18 -6.57 -5.50 1.31
N ALA A 19 -5.95 -5.26 0.15
CA ALA A 19 -4.94 -4.20 0.04
C ALA A 19 -5.52 -2.81 0.37
N LYS A 20 -6.75 -2.55 -0.05
CA LYS A 20 -7.47 -1.32 0.30
C LYS A 20 -7.72 -1.24 1.80
N GLU A 21 -8.23 -2.29 2.42
CA GLU A 21 -8.48 -2.34 3.88
C GLU A 21 -7.20 -2.12 4.70
N VAL A 22 -6.07 -2.70 4.27
CA VAL A 22 -4.77 -2.53 4.93
C VAL A 22 -4.27 -1.08 4.84
N CYS A 23 -4.45 -0.43 3.69
CA CYS A 23 -4.12 0.99 3.53
C CYS A 23 -5.07 1.91 4.33
N ASP A 24 -6.37 1.58 4.38
CA ASP A 24 -7.37 2.35 5.13
C ASP A 24 -7.18 2.19 6.65
N GLY A 25 -6.65 1.05 7.10
CA GLY A 25 -6.30 0.76 8.50
C GLY A 25 -4.99 1.39 9.00
N SER A 26 -4.40 2.34 8.27
CA SER A 26 -3.14 3.01 8.60
C SER A 26 -1.91 2.10 8.78
N ARG A 27 -1.94 0.90 8.17
CA ARG A 27 -0.84 -0.10 8.27
C ARG A 27 0.21 0.02 7.16
N VAL A 28 0.10 1.04 6.32
CA VAL A 28 1.01 1.26 5.20
C VAL A 28 1.56 2.67 5.26
N THR A 29 2.88 2.79 5.24
CA THR A 29 3.58 4.06 5.15
C THR A 29 4.33 4.13 3.81
N VAL A 30 4.29 5.31 3.19
CA VAL A 30 5.07 5.63 2.00
C VAL A 30 6.00 6.77 2.39
N ASN A 31 7.31 6.56 2.27
CA ASN A 31 8.34 7.53 2.65
C ASN A 31 8.17 8.05 4.09
N GLY A 32 7.83 7.16 5.03
CA GLY A 32 7.63 7.48 6.45
C GLY A 32 6.31 8.19 6.78
N ARG A 33 5.36 8.27 5.85
CA ARG A 33 4.03 8.87 6.09
C ARG A 33 2.92 7.88 5.80
N THR A 34 1.90 7.81 6.66
CA THR A 34 0.73 6.95 6.44
C THR A 34 0.06 7.29 5.12
N ALA A 35 -0.16 6.27 4.30
CA ALA A 35 -0.66 6.43 2.95
C ALA A 35 -2.04 5.80 2.78
N LYS A 36 -2.94 6.55 2.15
CA LYS A 36 -4.27 6.03 1.76
C LYS A 36 -4.14 5.14 0.53
N ALA A 37 -5.11 4.23 0.35
CA ALA A 37 -5.18 3.32 -0.81
C ALA A 37 -5.08 4.04 -2.17
N GLY A 38 -5.57 5.28 -2.25
CA GLY A 38 -5.57 6.10 -3.47
C GLY A 38 -4.25 6.79 -3.79
N LEU A 39 -3.24 6.74 -2.91
CA LEU A 39 -1.97 7.40 -3.14
C LEU A 39 -1.29 6.84 -4.38
N GLU A 40 -0.75 7.71 -5.23
CA GLU A 40 0.10 7.27 -6.34
C GLU A 40 1.52 6.98 -5.85
N VAL A 41 1.94 5.74 -6.09
CA VAL A 41 3.31 5.25 -5.89
C VAL A 41 4.12 5.53 -7.15
N LYS A 42 5.35 6.00 -6.95
CA LYS A 42 6.38 6.26 -7.96
C LYS A 42 7.59 5.35 -7.72
N ALA A 43 8.37 5.16 -8.78
CA ALA A 43 9.64 4.43 -8.66
C ALA A 43 10.59 5.22 -7.74
N GLY A 44 11.20 4.52 -6.77
CA GLY A 44 12.05 5.11 -5.75
C GLY A 44 11.35 5.42 -4.42
N ASP A 45 10.01 5.28 -4.35
CA ASP A 45 9.30 5.37 -3.07
C ASP A 45 9.63 4.17 -2.18
N VAL A 46 9.81 4.43 -0.89
CA VAL A 46 9.99 3.39 0.13
C VAL A 46 8.63 3.09 0.75
N LEU A 47 8.22 1.82 0.66
CA LEU A 47 6.96 1.33 1.21
C LEU A 47 7.27 0.49 2.45
N GLU A 48 6.64 0.84 3.56
CA GLU A 48 6.67 0.06 4.80
C GLU A 48 5.26 -0.46 5.08
N LEU A 49 5.19 -1.74 5.42
CA LEU A 49 3.96 -2.49 5.59
C LEU A 49 4.02 -3.20 6.93
N ASP A 50 3.06 -2.91 7.81
CA ASP A 50 2.93 -3.59 9.08
C ASP A 50 1.93 -4.75 8.96
N PHE A 51 2.48 -5.95 8.81
CA PHE A 51 1.76 -7.21 8.93
C PHE A 51 1.96 -7.73 10.34
N GLY A 52 1.13 -7.26 11.27
CA GLY A 52 1.05 -7.85 12.61
C GLY A 52 0.95 -9.37 12.55
#